data_AF-A0ABD0TTL3-F1
#
_entry.id   AF-A0ABD0TTL3-F1
#
_cell.length_a   1.000
_cell.length_b   1.000
_cell.length_c   1.000
_cell.angle_alpha   90.00
_cell.angle_beta   90.00
_cell.angle_gamma   90.00
#
_symmetry.space_group_name_H-M   'P 1'
#
loop_
_entity.id
_entity.type
_entity.pdbx_description
1 polymer ?
#
loop_
_entity_poly.entity_id
_entity_poly.type
_entity_poly.pdbx_seq_one_letter_code
_entity_poly.pdbx_strand_id
1 'polypeptide(L)'
;MLARNPKRFRFTRLTGNDSILAVEQGPAFEPIRCSYRPMLEHFFECYSDLSGLIPCPVLGSITPLFIPNSRIRPIRLIGLCASLITFLYPPVPRIQFDPSTAKSQFVESLRWLPYENIHFSMGIDGLSLFFVILTTFLIPICISVGWSGMRSFGKEYITASLIREFLMIAVSRMLDPLLFYVLPESVPIPMFKPPTGGPPSSSSSKKSSLPREAFGKRGVWGSRQRKIKAAYQFFLYTSLGSVFMLLAIPLILLQTGTTDSQILLTTEFSERRQIFLWIASFASFAVKVPMVPVHIWLPEAHVEAPTAGSVILAGIPLKLGTYGFLRFSIPMFPEATLRSTPFIYTPSAIAIIYTPSTTSRQIDLKKIIAYSPVAHMNLVTIGMSSRAAAVRSPIFSYEHTSKAKTCVPGVRLINLLAMGEKT
;
A
#
# COMPACT_ATOMS: atom_id res chain seq x y z
N MET A 1 -34.17 59.59 12.04
CA MET A 1 -35.41 60.19 11.51
C MET A 1 -35.27 60.34 10.01
N LEU A 2 -36.35 60.02 9.27
CA LEU A 2 -36.54 60.10 7.81
C LEU A 2 -35.79 59.07 6.95
N ALA A 3 -36.35 58.43 5.93
CA ALA A 3 -37.59 57.67 5.71
C ALA A 3 -37.60 57.30 4.21
N ARG A 4 -37.90 56.03 3.87
CA ARG A 4 -38.53 55.53 2.61
C ARG A 4 -37.73 55.73 1.29
N ASN A 5 -37.60 54.78 0.38
CA ASN A 5 -38.55 53.79 -0.15
C ASN A 5 -37.82 52.67 -0.93
N PRO A 6 -38.45 51.49 -1.13
CA PRO A 6 -37.85 50.31 -1.74
C PRO A 6 -38.07 50.26 -3.26
N LYS A 7 -37.07 49.81 -4.05
CA LYS A 7 -37.31 49.40 -5.44
C LYS A 7 -37.53 47.89 -5.49
N ARG A 8 -38.78 47.52 -5.73
CA ARG A 8 -39.26 46.16 -6.06
C ARG A 8 -38.42 45.56 -7.20
N PHE A 9 -37.87 44.38 -6.98
CA PHE A 9 -37.48 43.48 -8.08
C PHE A 9 -38.75 42.92 -8.71
N ARG A 10 -38.99 43.25 -9.98
CA ARG A 10 -40.07 42.70 -10.78
C ARG A 10 -39.50 41.51 -11.56
N PHE A 11 -39.77 40.29 -11.10
CA PHE A 11 -39.50 39.09 -11.89
C PHE A 11 -40.66 38.91 -12.88
N THR A 12 -40.42 39.27 -14.14
CA THR A 12 -41.27 38.84 -15.26
C THR A 12 -40.61 37.64 -15.94
N ARG A 13 -41.23 36.48 -15.78
CA ARG A 13 -40.90 35.25 -16.49
C ARG A 13 -41.37 35.42 -17.94
N LEU A 14 -40.44 35.50 -18.89
CA LEU A 14 -40.75 35.40 -20.32
C LEU A 14 -40.17 34.09 -20.85
N THR A 15 -41.08 33.27 -21.36
CA THR A 15 -40.88 32.08 -22.16
C THR A 15 -40.22 32.42 -23.49
N GLY A 16 -39.34 31.54 -23.98
CA GLY A 16 -38.97 31.50 -25.39
C GLY A 16 -37.50 31.82 -25.67
N ASN A 17 -36.86 30.83 -26.29
CA ASN A 17 -35.53 30.70 -26.89
C ASN A 17 -34.67 31.95 -27.13
N ASP A 18 -33.37 31.70 -26.96
CA ASP A 18 -32.19 32.45 -27.42
C ASP A 18 -31.73 33.60 -26.50
N SER A 19 -30.68 33.29 -25.72
CA SER A 19 -29.93 34.27 -24.92
C SER A 19 -28.44 34.22 -25.23
N ILE A 20 -28.03 35.05 -26.19
CA ILE A 20 -26.71 35.68 -26.19
C ILE A 20 -26.94 37.07 -25.61
N LEU A 21 -26.38 37.36 -24.44
CA LEU A 21 -26.30 38.73 -23.92
C LEU A 21 -24.92 38.95 -23.30
N ALA A 22 -24.14 39.75 -24.01
CA ALA A 22 -23.00 40.48 -23.48
C ALA A 22 -23.49 41.45 -22.38
N VAL A 23 -22.70 41.60 -21.32
CA VAL A 23 -22.90 42.64 -20.31
C VAL A 23 -21.57 43.38 -20.12
N GLU A 24 -21.65 44.69 -20.31
CA GLU A 24 -20.60 45.71 -20.24
C GLU A 24 -19.84 45.72 -18.91
N GLN A 25 -18.55 46.09 -19.02
CA GLN A 25 -17.64 46.35 -17.90
C GLN A 25 -17.93 47.71 -17.25
N GLY A 26 -18.05 47.73 -15.92
CA GLY A 26 -18.03 48.91 -15.06
C GLY A 26 -16.95 48.79 -13.96
N PRO A 27 -16.51 49.89 -13.34
CA PRO A 27 -15.15 50.03 -12.82
C PRO A 27 -14.88 49.35 -11.46
N ALA A 28 -13.60 49.00 -11.32
CA ALA A 28 -12.90 48.34 -10.22
C ALA A 28 -13.46 48.54 -8.80
N PHE A 29 -13.83 47.42 -8.17
CA PHE A 29 -13.78 47.26 -6.72
C PHE A 29 -12.45 46.61 -6.37
N GLU A 30 -11.54 47.33 -5.72
CA GLU A 30 -10.41 46.71 -5.00
C GLU A 30 -10.97 45.93 -3.81
N PRO A 31 -10.77 44.59 -3.71
CA PRO A 31 -11.01 43.90 -2.48
C PRO A 31 -9.78 44.08 -1.57
N ILE A 32 -10.03 44.63 -0.38
CA ILE A 32 -9.12 44.72 0.76
C ILE A 32 -8.36 43.39 0.90
N ARG A 33 -7.06 43.40 0.60
CA ARG A 33 -6.16 42.25 0.77
C ARG A 33 -6.10 41.89 2.25
N CYS A 34 -6.70 40.76 2.62
CA CYS A 34 -6.39 40.09 3.88
C CYS A 34 -4.92 39.64 3.85
N SER A 35 -4.09 40.25 4.71
CA SER A 35 -2.64 40.04 4.85
C SER A 35 -2.21 38.65 5.36
N TYR A 36 -3.13 37.68 5.42
CA TYR A 36 -2.85 36.30 5.89
C TYR A 36 -2.60 35.28 4.76
N ARG A 37 -2.60 35.72 3.49
CA ARG A 37 -2.39 34.85 2.31
C ARG A 37 -1.05 34.12 2.21
N PRO A 38 0.12 34.69 2.60
CA PRO A 38 1.39 34.07 2.20
C PRO A 38 1.71 32.77 2.97
N MET A 39 1.23 32.62 4.20
CA MET A 39 1.48 31.41 4.98
C MET A 39 0.58 30.25 4.53
N LEU A 40 -0.68 30.53 4.20
CA LEU A 40 -1.64 29.51 3.73
C LEU A 40 -1.33 29.06 2.30
N GLU A 41 -0.86 29.97 1.43
CA GLU A 41 -0.43 29.63 0.07
C GLU A 41 0.84 28.77 0.09
N HIS A 42 1.86 29.10 0.89
CA HIS A 42 3.03 28.23 1.07
C HIS A 42 2.68 26.90 1.75
N PHE A 43 1.72 26.89 2.68
CA PHE A 43 1.24 25.65 3.28
C PHE A 43 0.53 24.78 2.24
N PHE A 44 -0.23 25.37 1.32
CA PHE A 44 -0.88 24.67 0.20
C PHE A 44 0.11 24.18 -0.86
N GLU A 45 1.17 24.93 -1.17
CA GLU A 45 2.23 24.51 -2.11
C GLU A 45 3.02 23.30 -1.56
N CYS A 46 3.53 23.38 -0.33
CA CYS A 46 4.23 22.26 0.33
C CYS A 46 3.35 21.02 0.53
N TYR A 47 2.03 21.21 0.57
CA TYR A 47 1.06 20.14 0.77
C TYR A 47 0.49 19.60 -0.54
N SER A 48 0.59 20.37 -1.64
CA SER A 48 0.35 19.92 -3.02
C SER A 48 1.51 19.10 -3.58
N ASP A 49 2.73 19.37 -3.10
CA ASP A 49 3.90 18.56 -3.38
C ASP A 49 3.83 17.27 -2.55
N LEU A 50 3.37 16.22 -3.22
CA LEU A 50 3.25 14.86 -2.67
C LEU A 50 4.59 14.28 -2.17
N SER A 51 5.71 14.98 -2.43
CA SER A 51 7.04 14.68 -1.91
C SER A 51 7.07 14.66 -0.37
N GLY A 52 6.23 15.45 0.32
CA GLY A 52 6.18 15.54 1.79
C GLY A 52 5.68 14.28 2.52
N LEU A 53 4.93 13.41 1.85
CA LEU A 53 4.33 12.22 2.45
C LEU A 53 5.37 11.18 2.91
N ILE A 54 6.48 11.07 2.18
CA ILE A 54 7.55 10.10 2.40
C ILE A 54 8.53 10.49 3.52
N PRO A 55 9.03 11.75 3.61
CA PRO A 55 9.97 12.14 4.64
C PRO A 55 9.34 12.23 6.04
N CYS A 56 8.03 12.48 6.17
CA CYS A 56 7.36 12.57 7.48
C CYS A 56 7.57 11.33 8.38
N PRO A 57 7.25 10.10 7.96
CA PRO A 57 7.49 8.90 8.76
C PRO A 57 8.99 8.62 8.95
N VAL A 58 9.85 8.99 8.00
CA VAL A 58 11.32 8.84 8.12
C VAL A 58 11.87 9.73 9.23
N LEU A 59 11.55 11.03 9.22
CA LEU A 59 11.93 11.98 10.27
C LEU A 59 11.32 11.58 11.63
N GLY A 60 10.06 11.12 11.62
CA GLY A 60 9.39 10.57 12.80
C GLY A 60 10.07 9.32 13.36
N SER A 61 10.73 8.51 12.53
CA SER A 61 11.46 7.32 12.98
C SER A 61 12.84 7.62 13.55
N ILE A 62 13.49 8.67 13.04
CA ILE A 62 14.82 9.12 13.44
C ILE A 62 14.76 9.87 14.78
N THR A 63 13.73 10.68 15.01
CA THR A 63 13.60 11.51 16.22
C THR A 63 13.59 10.71 17.54
N PRO A 64 12.89 9.57 17.69
CA PRO A 64 13.00 8.69 18.85
C PRO A 64 14.42 8.14 19.10
N LEU A 65 15.28 8.05 18.08
CA LEU A 65 16.63 7.50 18.22
C LEU A 65 17.50 8.34 19.15
N PHE A 66 17.28 9.65 19.21
CA PHE A 66 18.02 10.57 20.09
C PHE A 66 17.50 10.61 21.53
N ILE A 67 16.34 10.02 21.80
CA ILE A 67 15.73 10.02 23.14
C ILE A 67 16.18 8.78 23.91
N PRO A 68 16.60 8.91 25.19
CA PRO A 68 16.96 7.76 26.01
C PRO A 68 15.74 6.89 26.34
N ASN A 69 15.96 5.57 26.43
CA ASN A 69 14.92 4.56 26.68
C ASN A 69 14.17 4.74 28.01
N SER A 70 14.70 5.55 28.93
CA SER A 70 14.07 5.84 30.23
C SER A 70 12.76 6.64 30.11
N ARG A 71 12.60 7.46 29.05
CA ARG A 71 11.42 8.32 28.88
C ARG A 71 10.51 7.78 27.77
N ILE A 72 9.66 6.80 28.12
CA ILE A 72 8.79 6.16 27.12
C ILE A 72 7.61 7.04 26.64
N ARG A 73 7.08 7.91 27.51
CA ARG A 73 5.95 8.79 27.19
C ARG A 73 6.21 9.72 25.99
N PRO A 74 7.32 10.49 25.93
CA PRO A 74 7.60 11.34 24.77
C PRO A 74 7.86 10.54 23.50
N ILE A 75 8.49 9.36 23.58
CA ILE A 75 8.72 8.49 22.41
C ILE A 75 7.39 8.09 21.76
N ARG A 76 6.40 7.69 22.57
CA ARG A 76 5.06 7.32 22.08
C ARG A 76 4.32 8.51 21.49
N LEU A 77 4.38 9.66 22.15
CA LEU A 77 3.71 10.87 21.67
C LEU A 77 4.30 11.35 20.35
N ILE A 78 5.63 11.39 20.22
CA ILE A 78 6.31 11.77 18.98
C ILE A 78 5.92 10.82 17.84
N GLY A 79 5.94 9.50 18.10
CA GLY A 79 5.56 8.53 17.08
C GLY A 79 4.11 8.66 16.64
N LEU A 80 3.20 8.85 17.60
CA LEU A 80 1.78 9.07 17.31
C LEU A 80 1.58 10.37 16.51
N CYS A 81 2.18 11.48 16.93
CA CYS A 81 2.12 12.76 16.22
C CYS A 81 2.66 12.64 14.80
N ALA A 82 3.80 11.97 14.59
CA ALA A 82 4.36 11.76 13.25
C ALA A 82 3.41 10.96 12.34
N SER A 83 2.81 9.87 12.85
CA SER A 83 1.84 9.08 12.08
C SER A 83 0.52 9.83 11.83
N LEU A 84 0.05 10.65 12.77
CA LEU A 84 -1.15 11.48 12.59
C LEU A 84 -0.92 12.59 11.56
N ILE A 85 0.26 13.22 11.57
CA ILE A 85 0.66 14.18 10.54
C ILE A 85 0.67 13.48 9.17
N THR A 86 1.28 12.29 9.08
CA THR A 86 1.33 11.50 7.84
C THR A 86 -0.07 11.09 7.35
N PHE A 87 -1.00 10.77 8.27
CA PHE A 87 -2.40 10.51 7.96
C PHE A 87 -3.16 11.72 7.40
N LEU A 88 -2.81 12.92 7.86
CA LEU A 88 -3.46 14.14 7.38
C LEU A 88 -3.02 14.53 5.96
N TYR A 89 -1.93 14.00 5.39
CA TYR A 89 -1.49 14.34 4.02
C TYR A 89 -2.40 13.78 2.90
N PRO A 90 -2.69 12.46 2.81
CA PRO A 90 -3.39 11.86 1.66
C PRO A 90 -4.81 12.36 1.34
N PRO A 91 -5.62 12.88 2.28
CA PRO A 91 -6.94 13.44 1.96
C PRO A 91 -6.93 14.57 0.92
N VAL A 92 -5.85 15.35 0.79
CA VAL A 92 -5.81 16.48 -0.16
C VAL A 92 -5.42 16.13 -1.57
N PRO A 93 -4.41 15.27 -1.81
CA PRO A 93 -4.20 14.68 -3.13
C PRO A 93 -5.47 14.01 -3.65
N ARG A 94 -6.31 13.44 -2.78
CA ARG A 94 -7.62 12.88 -3.18
C ARG A 94 -8.60 13.92 -3.73
N ILE A 95 -8.60 15.14 -3.20
CA ILE A 95 -9.47 16.23 -3.69
C ILE A 95 -8.97 16.75 -5.03
N GLN A 96 -7.66 16.75 -5.24
CA GLN A 96 -7.01 17.21 -6.48
C GLN A 96 -6.93 16.12 -7.57
N PHE A 97 -7.10 14.85 -7.20
CA PHE A 97 -6.98 13.73 -8.12
C PHE A 97 -8.09 13.74 -9.17
N ASP A 98 -7.72 13.73 -10.44
CA ASP A 98 -8.67 13.66 -11.55
C ASP A 98 -8.99 12.18 -11.89
N PRO A 99 -10.21 11.68 -11.62
CA PRO A 99 -10.58 10.30 -11.91
C PRO A 99 -10.83 10.02 -13.40
N SER A 100 -10.79 11.03 -14.27
CA SER A 100 -11.09 10.87 -15.70
C SER A 100 -9.91 10.36 -16.53
N THR A 101 -8.68 10.41 -15.99
CA THR A 101 -7.47 10.02 -16.71
C THR A 101 -6.91 8.69 -16.21
N ALA A 102 -6.35 7.90 -17.13
CA ALA A 102 -5.68 6.63 -16.82
C ALA A 102 -4.18 6.79 -16.50
N LYS A 103 -3.63 7.99 -16.66
CA LYS A 103 -2.20 8.27 -16.43
C LYS A 103 -1.92 8.39 -14.93
N SER A 104 -0.74 7.98 -14.52
CA SER A 104 -0.25 8.24 -13.17
C SER A 104 -0.11 9.74 -12.95
N GLN A 105 -0.69 10.25 -11.87
CA GLN A 105 -0.63 11.66 -11.47
C GLN A 105 0.44 11.84 -10.38
N PHE A 106 0.86 13.09 -10.14
CA PHE A 106 1.90 13.43 -9.15
C PHE A 106 3.18 12.60 -9.34
N VAL A 107 3.67 12.59 -10.59
CA VAL A 107 4.84 11.79 -10.99
C VAL A 107 6.12 12.56 -10.67
N GLU A 108 6.96 11.97 -9.83
CA GLU A 108 8.29 12.45 -9.51
C GLU A 108 9.29 11.41 -10.02
N SER A 109 10.29 11.85 -10.79
CA SER A 109 11.34 10.96 -11.31
C SER A 109 12.73 11.42 -10.85
N LEU A 110 13.48 10.52 -10.23
CA LEU A 110 14.87 10.71 -9.83
C LEU A 110 15.75 9.76 -10.63
N ARG A 111 16.85 10.25 -11.22
CA ARG A 111 17.79 9.37 -11.94
C ARG A 111 18.65 8.61 -10.94
N TRP A 112 18.50 7.29 -10.86
CA TRP A 112 19.29 6.48 -9.91
C TRP A 112 20.56 5.92 -10.57
N LEU A 113 20.43 5.21 -11.70
CA LEU A 113 21.57 4.69 -12.48
C LEU A 113 21.46 5.18 -13.94
N PRO A 114 22.19 6.26 -14.30
CA PRO A 114 22.07 6.89 -15.62
C PRO A 114 22.45 5.98 -16.79
N TYR A 115 23.39 5.04 -16.58
CA TYR A 115 23.93 4.18 -17.65
C TYR A 115 22.96 3.07 -18.08
N GLU A 116 22.05 2.66 -17.20
CA GLU A 116 21.08 1.57 -17.43
C GLU A 116 19.64 2.12 -17.59
N ASN A 117 19.48 3.44 -17.73
CA ASN A 117 18.18 4.14 -17.75
C ASN A 117 17.22 3.72 -16.62
N ILE A 118 17.78 3.41 -15.44
CA ILE A 118 16.98 3.07 -14.26
C ILE A 118 16.65 4.38 -13.56
N HIS A 119 15.40 4.80 -13.77
CA HIS A 119 14.79 5.91 -13.07
C HIS A 119 14.09 5.39 -11.83
N PHE A 120 14.03 6.23 -10.81
CA PHE A 120 13.21 6.07 -9.63
C PHE A 120 11.97 6.93 -9.85
N SER A 121 10.92 6.29 -10.36
CA SER A 121 9.67 6.91 -10.74
C SER A 121 8.61 6.60 -9.68
N MET A 122 8.14 7.65 -9.02
CA MET A 122 7.03 7.60 -8.09
C MET A 122 5.81 8.26 -8.71
N GLY A 123 4.65 7.65 -8.59
CA GLY A 123 3.39 8.23 -9.07
C GLY A 123 2.19 7.68 -8.33
N ILE A 124 1.09 8.41 -8.39
CA ILE A 124 -0.20 7.99 -7.84
C ILE A 124 -1.19 7.73 -8.97
N ASP A 125 -1.66 6.50 -9.03
CA ASP A 125 -2.84 6.06 -9.76
C ASP A 125 -4.05 5.98 -8.82
N GLY A 126 -5.27 5.87 -9.39
CA GLY A 126 -6.51 5.76 -8.61
C GLY A 126 -6.49 4.63 -7.58
N LEU A 127 -5.87 3.48 -7.88
CA LEU A 127 -5.72 2.36 -6.93
C LEU A 127 -4.68 2.64 -5.84
N SER A 128 -3.53 3.20 -6.20
CA SER A 128 -2.47 3.51 -5.24
C SER A 128 -2.92 4.52 -4.19
N LEU A 129 -3.78 5.47 -4.57
CA LEU A 129 -4.31 6.48 -3.66
C LEU A 129 -5.10 5.85 -2.50
N PHE A 130 -5.91 4.82 -2.76
CA PHE A 130 -6.62 4.09 -1.71
C PHE A 130 -5.67 3.32 -0.80
N PHE A 131 -4.60 2.72 -1.33
CA PHE A 131 -3.60 2.02 -0.52
C PHE A 131 -2.79 2.96 0.36
N VAL A 132 -2.43 4.13 -0.15
CA VAL A 132 -1.78 5.18 0.65
C VAL A 132 -2.67 5.61 1.81
N ILE A 133 -3.95 5.93 1.55
CA ILE A 133 -4.91 6.33 2.60
C ILE A 133 -5.11 5.21 3.63
N LEU A 134 -5.26 3.96 3.18
CA LEU A 134 -5.42 2.81 4.08
C LEU A 134 -4.17 2.62 4.96
N THR A 135 -2.98 2.80 4.38
CA THR A 135 -1.71 2.66 5.11
C THR A 135 -1.57 3.71 6.19
N THR A 136 -1.75 4.98 5.85
CA THR A 136 -1.62 6.08 6.81
C THR A 136 -2.73 6.08 7.86
N PHE A 137 -3.89 5.50 7.56
CA PHE A 137 -4.96 5.32 8.54
C PHE A 137 -4.67 4.21 9.56
N LEU A 138 -4.09 3.09 9.13
CA LEU A 138 -3.87 1.93 10.01
C LEU A 138 -2.71 2.12 11.00
N ILE A 139 -1.65 2.82 10.61
CA ILE A 139 -0.46 3.01 11.46
C ILE A 139 -0.72 3.75 12.78
N PRO A 140 -1.43 4.90 12.84
CA PRO A 140 -1.73 5.57 14.10
C PRO A 140 -2.59 4.69 15.03
N ILE A 141 -3.51 3.88 14.47
CA ILE A 141 -4.29 2.89 15.23
C ILE A 141 -3.35 1.83 15.82
N CYS A 142 -2.41 1.31 15.03
CA CYS A 142 -1.43 0.31 15.47
C CYS A 142 -0.51 0.82 16.58
N ILE A 143 -0.06 2.08 16.50
CA ILE A 143 0.72 2.73 17.55
C ILE A 143 -0.12 2.88 18.82
N SER A 144 -1.38 3.28 18.69
CA SER A 144 -2.31 3.48 19.81
C SER A 144 -2.62 2.18 20.55
N VAL A 145 -2.89 1.09 19.84
CA VAL A 145 -3.14 -0.24 20.42
C VAL A 145 -1.91 -0.77 21.18
N GLY A 146 -0.71 -0.44 20.73
CA GLY A 146 0.54 -0.86 21.37
C GLY A 146 0.81 -0.21 22.74
N TRP A 147 0.06 0.83 23.14
CA TRP A 147 0.41 1.69 24.29
C TRP A 147 0.51 0.95 25.63
N SER A 148 -0.35 -0.05 25.87
CA SER A 148 -0.42 -0.79 27.13
C SER A 148 0.56 -1.97 27.20
N GLY A 149 0.89 -2.60 26.07
CA GLY A 149 1.61 -3.86 26.01
C GLY A 149 3.14 -3.79 26.03
N MET A 150 3.74 -2.59 25.85
CA MET A 150 5.17 -2.48 25.51
C MET A 150 5.95 -1.70 26.57
N ARG A 151 6.42 -2.42 27.60
CA ARG A 151 7.23 -1.84 28.69
C ARG A 151 8.74 -1.94 28.46
N SER A 152 9.23 -2.96 27.76
CA SER A 152 10.67 -3.25 27.62
C SER A 152 11.32 -2.76 26.31
N PHE A 153 10.58 -2.72 25.19
CA PHE A 153 11.12 -2.37 23.85
C PHE A 153 10.19 -1.41 23.10
N GLY A 154 9.82 -0.30 23.76
CA GLY A 154 8.88 0.65 23.18
C GLY A 154 9.49 1.55 22.11
N LYS A 155 10.80 1.83 22.16
CA LYS A 155 11.51 2.64 21.17
C LYS A 155 11.62 1.91 19.83
N GLU A 156 12.09 0.68 19.88
CA GLU A 156 12.23 -0.18 18.71
C GLU A 156 10.90 -0.38 18.01
N TYR A 157 9.81 -0.53 18.78
CA TYR A 157 8.48 -0.68 18.22
C TYR A 157 8.01 0.55 17.45
N ILE A 158 8.15 1.75 18.03
CA ILE A 158 7.71 3.00 17.39
C ILE A 158 8.54 3.26 16.12
N THR A 159 9.87 3.13 16.22
CA THR A 159 10.76 3.27 15.06
C THR A 159 10.44 2.24 13.97
N ALA A 160 10.23 0.97 14.32
CA ALA A 160 9.87 -0.08 13.35
C ALA A 160 8.50 0.15 12.70
N SER A 161 7.53 0.67 13.44
CA SER A 161 6.19 0.96 12.92
C SER A 161 6.21 2.11 11.91
N LEU A 162 6.97 3.18 12.19
CA LEU A 162 7.12 4.32 11.29
C LEU A 162 7.97 4.01 10.05
N ILE A 163 9.05 3.22 10.21
CA ILE A 163 9.81 2.73 9.05
C ILE A 163 8.90 1.89 8.14
N ARG A 164 8.02 1.07 8.73
CA ARG A 164 7.07 0.27 7.96
C ARG A 164 6.06 1.16 7.23
N GLU A 165 5.55 2.21 7.86
CA GLU A 165 4.68 3.19 7.22
C GLU A 165 5.33 3.78 5.97
N PHE A 166 6.57 4.29 6.10
CA PHE A 166 7.36 4.80 4.98
C PHE A 166 7.47 3.77 3.84
N LEU A 167 7.90 2.54 4.14
CA LEU A 167 8.09 1.51 3.13
C LEU A 167 6.78 1.20 2.40
N MET A 168 5.65 1.11 3.10
CA MET A 168 4.36 0.75 2.50
C MET A 168 3.76 1.87 1.64
N ILE A 169 3.93 3.12 2.07
CA ILE A 169 3.61 4.28 1.24
C ILE A 169 4.48 4.28 -0.02
N ALA A 170 5.78 4.05 0.14
CA ALA A 170 6.72 4.03 -0.97
C ALA A 170 6.35 2.95 -1.99
N VAL A 171 6.06 1.71 -1.56
CA VAL A 171 5.63 0.64 -2.48
C VAL A 171 4.39 1.05 -3.27
N SER A 172 3.39 1.63 -2.61
CA SER A 172 2.13 2.00 -3.26
C SER A 172 2.35 3.07 -4.32
N ARG A 173 3.39 3.91 -4.19
CA ARG A 173 3.76 4.93 -5.19
C ARG A 173 4.76 4.45 -6.24
N MET A 174 5.43 3.31 -6.07
CA MET A 174 6.46 2.87 -7.03
C MET A 174 5.86 2.49 -8.38
N LEU A 175 6.34 3.15 -9.44
CA LEU A 175 6.08 2.78 -10.82
C LEU A 175 7.06 1.70 -11.30
N ASP A 176 8.31 1.70 -10.84
CA ASP A 176 9.31 0.75 -11.35
C ASP A 176 9.14 -0.67 -10.75
N PRO A 177 9.10 -1.74 -11.57
CA PRO A 177 8.98 -3.12 -11.09
C PRO A 177 10.12 -3.55 -10.17
N LEU A 178 11.33 -3.03 -10.40
CA LEU A 178 12.52 -3.35 -9.58
C LEU A 178 12.38 -2.83 -8.15
N LEU A 179 12.00 -1.57 -7.99
CA LEU A 179 11.82 -0.95 -6.67
C LEU A 179 10.56 -1.47 -5.99
N PHE A 180 9.51 -1.69 -6.77
CA PHE A 180 8.32 -2.38 -6.32
C PHE A 180 8.62 -3.81 -5.83
N TYR A 181 9.66 -4.46 -6.34
CA TYR A 181 10.13 -5.74 -5.83
C TYR A 181 10.91 -5.62 -4.51
N VAL A 182 11.86 -4.69 -4.43
CA VAL A 182 12.76 -4.55 -3.27
C VAL A 182 12.02 -4.10 -2.00
N LEU A 183 11.12 -3.13 -2.13
CA LEU A 183 10.50 -2.49 -0.97
C LEU A 183 9.58 -3.42 -0.15
N PRO A 184 8.72 -4.27 -0.74
CA PRO A 184 7.89 -5.21 0.02
C PRO A 184 8.71 -6.29 0.73
N GLU A 185 9.85 -6.70 0.18
CA GLU A 185 10.77 -7.64 0.86
C GLU A 185 11.47 -6.99 2.06
N SER A 186 11.57 -5.66 2.07
CA SER A 186 12.14 -4.91 3.20
C SER A 186 11.17 -4.69 4.36
N VAL A 187 9.85 -4.70 4.11
CA VAL A 187 8.78 -4.47 5.10
C VAL A 187 8.81 -5.46 6.31
N PRO A 188 9.12 -6.76 6.13
CA PRO A 188 9.31 -7.70 7.22
C PRO A 188 10.53 -7.42 8.11
N ILE A 189 11.58 -6.78 7.58
CA ILE A 189 12.88 -6.66 8.28
C ILE A 189 12.76 -5.94 9.63
N PRO A 190 12.05 -4.79 9.75
CA PRO A 190 11.81 -4.15 11.04
C PRO A 190 11.09 -5.05 12.06
N MET A 191 10.34 -6.07 11.62
CA MET A 191 9.68 -7.03 12.51
C MET A 191 10.65 -8.08 13.07
N PHE A 192 11.71 -8.39 12.32
CA PHE A 192 12.64 -9.48 12.63
C PHE A 192 13.94 -9.05 13.32
N LYS A 193 14.30 -7.77 13.24
CA LYS A 193 15.57 -7.29 13.79
C LYS A 193 15.61 -7.51 15.31
N PRO A 194 16.69 -8.12 15.85
CA PRO A 194 16.92 -8.14 17.29
C PRO A 194 17.28 -6.73 17.76
N PRO A 195 17.02 -6.37 19.03
CA PRO A 195 17.55 -5.13 19.59
C PRO A 195 19.07 -5.16 19.39
N THR A 196 19.58 -4.17 18.66
CA THR A 196 21.01 -3.88 18.65
C THR A 196 21.39 -3.59 20.09
N GLY A 197 22.02 -4.56 20.75
CA GLY A 197 22.62 -4.33 22.05
C GLY A 197 23.57 -3.16 21.93
N GLY A 198 23.33 -2.11 22.71
CA GLY A 198 24.43 -1.24 23.12
C GLY A 198 25.51 -2.09 23.79
N PRO A 199 26.76 -1.61 23.85
CA PRO A 199 27.86 -2.38 24.40
C PRO A 199 27.48 -2.87 25.81
N PRO A 200 27.78 -4.14 26.16
CA PRO A 200 27.48 -4.65 27.48
C PRO A 200 28.25 -3.81 28.49
N SER A 201 27.53 -3.06 29.32
CA SER A 201 28.09 -2.51 30.55
C SER A 201 28.63 -3.69 31.36
N SER A 202 29.93 -3.71 31.53
CA SER A 202 30.70 -4.70 32.27
C SER A 202 30.08 -5.02 33.63
N SER A 203 29.59 -6.24 33.81
CA SER A 203 29.77 -7.01 35.06
C SER A 203 29.13 -8.41 34.97
N SER A 204 29.86 -9.37 35.53
CA SER A 204 29.46 -10.75 35.89
C SER A 204 29.50 -11.85 34.81
N SER A 205 30.72 -12.40 34.69
CA SER A 205 31.07 -13.82 34.60
C SER A 205 29.94 -14.86 34.68
N LYS A 206 29.80 -15.67 33.62
CA LYS A 206 29.97 -17.15 33.64
C LYS A 206 29.92 -17.72 32.21
N LYS A 207 31.00 -18.39 31.82
CA LYS A 207 31.13 -19.20 30.58
C LYS A 207 30.67 -20.64 30.86
N SER A 208 29.80 -21.20 30.02
CA SER A 208 29.99 -22.54 29.41
C SER A 208 28.76 -23.02 28.62
N SER A 209 29.04 -23.53 27.41
CA SER A 209 28.22 -24.39 26.51
C SER A 209 27.32 -23.73 25.44
N LEU A 210 27.79 -23.89 24.19
CA LEU A 210 27.09 -23.87 22.88
C LEU A 210 26.65 -22.52 22.26
N PRO A 211 27.05 -22.22 20.99
CA PRO A 211 26.64 -21.03 20.26
C PRO A 211 25.28 -21.25 19.59
N ARG A 212 24.21 -21.44 20.37
CA ARG A 212 22.81 -21.42 19.87
C ARG A 212 22.01 -20.24 20.41
N GLU A 213 22.56 -19.47 21.34
CA GLU A 213 21.80 -18.45 22.08
C GLU A 213 21.99 -17.01 21.57
N ALA A 214 22.95 -16.75 20.67
CA ALA A 214 23.15 -15.40 20.12
C ALA A 214 22.12 -15.02 19.02
N PHE A 215 21.38 -16.00 18.48
CA PHE A 215 20.36 -15.79 17.44
C PHE A 215 18.92 -15.97 17.97
N GLY A 216 18.76 -16.54 19.18
CA GLY A 216 17.49 -16.97 19.78
C GLY A 216 16.62 -15.87 20.43
N LYS A 217 17.03 -14.60 20.37
CA LYS A 217 16.23 -13.44 20.83
C LYS A 217 15.59 -12.65 19.68
N ARG A 218 15.28 -13.29 18.55
CA ARG A 218 14.60 -12.63 17.42
C ARG A 218 13.12 -12.99 17.38
N GLY A 219 12.29 -11.96 17.51
CA GLY A 219 10.88 -12.04 17.86
C GLY A 219 10.65 -11.30 19.18
N VAL A 220 10.82 -9.98 19.15
CA VAL A 220 10.88 -9.11 20.36
C VAL A 220 9.55 -9.08 21.12
N TRP A 221 8.42 -9.32 20.45
CA TRP A 221 7.07 -9.13 21.03
C TRP A 221 6.24 -10.42 21.19
N GLY A 222 6.85 -11.61 21.05
CA GLY A 222 6.18 -12.91 21.29
C GLY A 222 6.84 -13.71 22.41
N SER A 223 6.08 -14.44 23.24
CA SER A 223 6.65 -15.16 24.41
C SER A 223 7.07 -16.62 24.14
N ARG A 224 6.58 -17.24 23.06
CA ARG A 224 6.75 -18.68 22.80
C ARG A 224 7.91 -18.98 21.84
N GLN A 225 8.58 -20.13 22.00
CA GLN A 225 9.61 -20.64 21.07
C GLN A 225 9.09 -20.74 19.62
N ARG A 226 7.79 -20.97 19.45
CA ARG A 226 7.09 -21.06 18.17
C ARG A 226 7.18 -19.80 17.30
N LYS A 227 7.39 -18.61 17.90
CA LYS A 227 7.59 -17.34 17.18
C LYS A 227 8.77 -17.36 16.22
N ILE A 228 9.86 -18.05 16.61
CA ILE A 228 11.09 -18.11 15.81
C ILE A 228 10.82 -18.94 14.56
N LYS A 229 10.11 -20.06 14.71
CA LYS A 229 9.68 -20.89 13.58
C LYS A 229 8.75 -20.12 12.64
N ALA A 230 7.72 -19.46 13.18
CA ALA A 230 6.78 -18.67 12.38
C ALA A 230 7.48 -17.52 11.64
N ALA A 231 8.47 -16.89 12.29
CA ALA A 231 9.30 -15.86 11.69
C ALA A 231 10.12 -16.38 10.50
N TYR A 232 10.82 -17.51 10.68
CA TYR A 232 11.57 -18.13 9.59
C TYR A 232 10.67 -18.62 8.46
N GLN A 233 9.51 -19.21 8.76
CA GLN A 233 8.53 -19.57 7.74
C GLN A 233 8.07 -18.33 6.97
N PHE A 234 7.63 -17.27 7.65
CA PHE A 234 7.22 -16.04 6.97
C PHE A 234 8.30 -15.51 6.04
N PHE A 235 9.54 -15.37 6.53
CA PHE A 235 10.66 -14.89 5.73
C PHE A 235 11.00 -15.81 4.56
N LEU A 236 11.08 -17.13 4.77
CA LEU A 236 11.46 -18.10 3.73
C LEU A 236 10.39 -18.21 2.66
N TYR A 237 9.11 -18.23 3.02
CA TYR A 237 8.03 -18.24 2.04
C TYR A 237 8.08 -16.99 1.18
N THR A 238 8.11 -15.80 1.77
CA THR A 238 8.10 -14.54 1.01
C THR A 238 9.35 -14.35 0.16
N SER A 239 10.53 -14.67 0.71
CA SER A 239 11.79 -14.57 -0.04
C SER A 239 11.89 -15.59 -1.18
N LEU A 240 11.45 -16.84 -0.97
CA LEU A 240 11.52 -17.86 -2.02
C LEU A 240 10.61 -17.50 -3.20
N GLY A 241 9.39 -17.01 -2.93
CA GLY A 241 8.49 -16.54 -3.98
C GLY A 241 9.07 -15.34 -4.73
N SER A 242 9.67 -14.41 -4.00
CA SER A 242 10.17 -13.15 -4.55
C SER A 242 11.38 -13.36 -5.49
N VAL A 243 12.28 -14.31 -5.19
CA VAL A 243 13.41 -14.65 -6.08
C VAL A 243 12.99 -14.92 -7.53
N PHE A 244 11.82 -15.55 -7.77
CA PHE A 244 11.34 -15.78 -9.14
C PHE A 244 11.03 -14.48 -9.89
N MET A 245 10.38 -13.52 -9.23
CA MET A 245 10.13 -12.20 -9.81
C MET A 245 11.43 -11.43 -10.02
N LEU A 246 12.41 -11.58 -9.13
CA LEU A 246 13.74 -11.00 -9.30
C LEU A 246 14.44 -11.53 -10.55
N LEU A 247 14.22 -12.78 -10.96
CA LEU A 247 14.78 -13.32 -12.21
C LEU A 247 14.06 -12.76 -13.45
N ALA A 248 12.78 -12.41 -13.33
CA ALA A 248 12.01 -11.83 -14.43
C ALA A 248 12.44 -10.39 -14.76
N ILE A 249 12.77 -9.58 -13.76
CA ILE A 249 13.05 -8.14 -13.94
C ILE A 249 14.29 -7.87 -14.80
N PRO A 250 15.46 -8.53 -14.62
CA PRO A 250 16.60 -8.39 -15.51
C PRO A 250 16.30 -8.86 -16.93
N LEU A 251 15.50 -9.91 -17.13
CA LEU A 251 15.11 -10.38 -18.46
C LEU A 251 14.26 -9.34 -19.20
N ILE A 252 13.38 -8.65 -18.46
CA ILE A 252 12.62 -7.52 -18.99
C ILE A 252 13.58 -6.37 -19.34
N LEU A 253 14.48 -6.02 -18.42
CA LEU A 253 15.45 -4.94 -18.61
C LEU A 253 16.36 -5.16 -19.82
N LEU A 254 16.87 -6.37 -20.02
CA LEU A 254 17.70 -6.73 -21.17
C LEU A 254 16.95 -6.59 -22.51
N GLN A 255 15.62 -6.71 -22.50
CA GLN A 255 14.79 -6.62 -23.69
C GLN A 255 14.34 -5.17 -23.97
N THR A 256 14.00 -4.39 -22.94
CA THR A 256 13.41 -3.04 -23.07
C THR A 256 14.42 -1.92 -22.85
N GLY A 257 15.57 -2.19 -22.22
CA GLY A 257 16.59 -1.20 -21.87
C GLY A 257 16.16 -0.17 -20.82
N THR A 258 14.99 -0.34 -20.21
CA THR A 258 14.42 0.57 -19.19
C THR A 258 13.52 -0.20 -18.21
N THR A 259 13.37 0.32 -16.98
CA THR A 259 12.46 -0.23 -15.97
C THR A 259 11.17 0.56 -15.78
N ASP A 260 10.94 1.63 -16.54
CA ASP A 260 9.76 2.46 -16.35
C ASP A 260 8.48 1.73 -16.77
N SER A 261 7.51 1.63 -15.86
CA SER A 261 6.22 0.97 -16.12
C SER A 261 5.49 1.54 -17.32
N GLN A 262 5.57 2.85 -17.58
CA GLN A 262 4.82 3.45 -18.68
C GLN A 262 5.32 2.96 -20.03
N ILE A 263 6.63 2.76 -20.16
CA ILE A 263 7.28 2.21 -21.36
C ILE A 263 7.01 0.71 -21.43
N LEU A 264 7.09 0.00 -20.30
CA LEU A 264 6.84 -1.44 -20.24
C LEU A 264 5.42 -1.83 -20.67
N LEU A 265 4.45 -0.93 -20.49
CA LEU A 265 3.06 -1.13 -20.93
C LEU A 265 2.88 -0.98 -22.45
N THR A 266 3.80 -0.32 -23.15
CA THR A 266 3.74 -0.15 -24.62
C THR A 266 4.64 -1.15 -25.34
N THR A 267 5.55 -1.81 -24.63
CA THR A 267 6.46 -2.81 -25.19
C THR A 267 5.76 -4.15 -25.38
N GLU A 268 5.93 -4.75 -26.55
CA GLU A 268 5.41 -6.08 -26.85
C GLU A 268 6.47 -7.17 -26.62
N PHE A 269 6.07 -8.25 -25.97
CA PHE A 269 6.89 -9.44 -25.75
C PHE A 269 6.38 -10.61 -26.60
N SER A 270 7.27 -11.46 -27.09
CA SER A 270 6.91 -12.73 -27.72
C SER A 270 6.11 -13.62 -26.73
N GLU A 271 5.07 -14.31 -27.22
CA GLU A 271 4.17 -15.14 -26.40
C GLU A 271 4.93 -16.11 -25.47
N ARG A 272 5.97 -16.78 -25.98
CA ARG A 272 6.76 -17.72 -25.18
C ARG A 272 7.51 -17.05 -24.02
N ARG A 273 8.03 -15.83 -24.24
CA ARG A 273 8.68 -15.04 -23.18
C ARG A 273 7.63 -14.48 -22.21
N GLN A 274 6.46 -14.06 -22.70
CA GLN A 274 5.37 -13.61 -21.84
C GLN A 274 4.96 -14.71 -20.85
N ILE A 275 4.76 -15.95 -21.31
CA ILE A 275 4.37 -17.06 -20.43
C ILE A 275 5.43 -17.28 -19.35
N PHE A 276 6.72 -17.27 -19.72
CA PHE A 276 7.81 -17.47 -18.75
C PHE A 276 7.87 -16.34 -17.70
N LEU A 277 7.84 -15.08 -18.14
CA LEU A 277 7.86 -13.91 -17.27
C LEU A 277 6.60 -13.83 -16.38
N TRP A 278 5.45 -14.22 -16.93
CA TRP A 278 4.19 -14.30 -16.21
C TRP A 278 4.24 -15.35 -15.11
N ILE A 279 4.75 -16.56 -15.37
CA ILE A 279 4.89 -17.62 -14.35
C ILE A 279 5.85 -17.16 -13.23
N ALA A 280 6.98 -16.55 -13.59
CA ALA A 280 7.96 -16.04 -12.64
C ALA A 280 7.37 -14.93 -11.74
N SER A 281 6.61 -14.01 -12.32
CA SER A 281 5.90 -12.96 -11.59
C SER A 281 4.76 -13.53 -10.74
N PHE A 282 3.98 -14.47 -11.28
CA PHE A 282 2.89 -15.14 -10.60
C PHE A 282 3.36 -15.91 -9.37
N ALA A 283 4.52 -16.59 -9.43
CA ALA A 283 5.08 -17.31 -8.29
C ALA A 283 5.32 -16.39 -7.07
N SER A 284 5.84 -15.18 -7.29
CA SER A 284 6.03 -14.16 -6.24
C SER A 284 4.70 -13.67 -5.67
N PHE A 285 3.74 -13.34 -6.54
CA PHE A 285 2.44 -12.84 -6.11
C PHE A 285 1.57 -13.91 -5.43
N ALA A 286 1.61 -15.16 -5.89
CA ALA A 286 0.85 -16.27 -5.32
C ALA A 286 1.19 -16.53 -3.85
N VAL A 287 2.46 -16.35 -3.46
CA VAL A 287 2.88 -16.43 -2.05
C VAL A 287 2.29 -15.28 -1.22
N LYS A 288 2.26 -14.05 -1.76
CA LYS A 288 1.74 -12.86 -1.07
C LYS A 288 0.21 -12.82 -1.00
N VAL A 289 -0.48 -13.43 -1.96
CA VAL A 289 -1.95 -13.55 -2.08
C VAL A 289 -2.53 -14.78 -1.34
N PRO A 290 -1.75 -15.32 -0.39
CA PRO A 290 -1.74 -16.74 0.02
C PRO A 290 -2.63 -17.69 -0.82
N MET A 291 -2.17 -18.07 -2.00
CA MET A 291 -2.84 -19.11 -2.79
C MET A 291 -2.58 -20.51 -2.23
N VAL A 292 -3.48 -21.47 -2.47
CA VAL A 292 -3.19 -22.90 -2.22
C VAL A 292 -2.18 -23.38 -3.27
N PRO A 293 -1.06 -24.03 -2.89
CA PRO A 293 -0.72 -24.61 -1.58
C PRO A 293 0.15 -23.72 -0.65
N VAL A 294 0.56 -22.53 -1.07
CA VAL A 294 1.55 -21.67 -0.39
C VAL A 294 0.97 -20.72 0.69
N HIS A 295 -0.20 -21.02 1.27
CA HIS A 295 -0.89 -20.15 2.23
C HIS A 295 -0.53 -20.38 3.71
N ILE A 296 0.19 -21.47 4.02
CA ILE A 296 0.40 -21.97 5.40
C ILE A 296 1.15 -20.98 6.29
N TRP A 297 2.00 -20.13 5.71
CA TRP A 297 2.77 -19.14 6.45
C TRP A 297 1.88 -18.09 7.13
N LEU A 298 0.71 -17.77 6.55
CA LEU A 298 -0.11 -16.65 7.01
C LEU A 298 -0.77 -16.93 8.38
N PRO A 299 -1.46 -18.07 8.59
CA PRO A 299 -2.00 -18.40 9.92
C PRO A 299 -0.92 -18.50 11.01
N GLU A 300 0.26 -19.07 10.71
CA GLU A 300 1.35 -19.16 11.68
C GLU A 300 1.91 -17.78 12.06
N ALA A 301 2.05 -16.88 11.07
CA ALA A 301 2.52 -15.52 11.30
C ALA A 301 1.56 -14.69 12.18
N HIS A 302 0.25 -14.79 11.95
CA HIS A 302 -0.76 -14.03 12.70
C HIS A 302 -0.90 -14.45 14.17
N VAL A 303 -0.72 -15.74 14.47
CA VAL A 303 -0.85 -16.25 15.84
C VAL A 303 0.25 -15.67 16.73
N GLU A 304 1.47 -15.65 16.21
CA GLU A 304 2.68 -15.25 16.94
C GLU A 304 2.96 -13.75 16.89
N ALA A 305 2.35 -13.03 15.94
CA ALA A 305 2.48 -11.58 15.86
C ALA A 305 1.76 -10.86 17.01
N PRO A 306 2.31 -9.71 17.48
CA PRO A 306 1.60 -8.81 18.39
C PRO A 306 0.34 -8.25 17.70
N THR A 307 -0.65 -7.81 18.48
CA THR A 307 -1.96 -7.34 17.96
C THR A 307 -1.81 -6.33 16.83
N ALA A 308 -0.98 -5.30 17.02
CA ALA A 308 -0.70 -4.30 15.98
C ALA A 308 0.04 -4.88 14.77
N GLY A 309 0.94 -5.84 14.97
CA GLY A 309 1.60 -6.55 13.89
C GLY A 309 0.63 -7.34 13.02
N SER A 310 -0.36 -8.00 13.64
CA SER A 310 -1.43 -8.72 12.95
C SER A 310 -2.35 -7.78 12.17
N VAL A 311 -2.69 -6.61 12.73
CA VAL A 311 -3.50 -5.59 12.03
C VAL A 311 -2.78 -5.11 10.77
N ILE A 312 -1.48 -4.77 10.87
CA ILE A 312 -0.70 -4.33 9.69
C ILE A 312 -0.58 -5.47 8.68
N LEU A 313 -0.24 -6.69 9.11
CA LEU A 313 -0.04 -7.84 8.23
C LEU A 313 -1.30 -8.24 7.46
N ALA A 314 -2.46 -8.24 8.12
CA ALA A 314 -3.72 -8.48 7.44
C ALA A 314 -4.12 -7.30 6.57
N GLY A 315 -3.85 -6.08 7.04
CA GLY A 315 -4.33 -4.81 6.51
C GLY A 315 -3.77 -4.46 5.14
N ILE A 316 -2.46 -4.60 4.91
CA ILE A 316 -1.80 -3.98 3.75
C ILE A 316 -0.94 -4.97 2.92
N PRO A 317 0.01 -5.76 3.48
CA PRO A 317 0.91 -6.61 2.69
C PRO A 317 0.20 -7.63 1.79
N LEU A 318 -0.92 -8.19 2.26
CA LEU A 318 -1.72 -9.13 1.48
C LEU A 318 -2.35 -8.47 0.25
N LYS A 319 -2.84 -7.24 0.40
CA LYS A 319 -3.44 -6.48 -0.70
C LYS A 319 -2.38 -5.95 -1.66
N LEU A 320 -1.16 -5.75 -1.18
CA LEU A 320 -0.04 -5.38 -2.01
C LEU A 320 0.32 -6.48 -3.02
N GLY A 321 0.12 -7.76 -2.66
CA GLY A 321 0.26 -8.89 -3.58
C GLY A 321 -0.71 -8.81 -4.76
N THR A 322 -2.00 -8.57 -4.50
CA THR A 322 -3.00 -8.40 -5.57
C THR A 322 -2.78 -7.11 -6.35
N TYR A 323 -2.36 -6.03 -5.69
CA TYR A 323 -1.97 -4.78 -6.35
C TYR A 323 -0.82 -4.98 -7.35
N GLY A 324 0.24 -5.68 -6.95
CA GLY A 324 1.36 -6.00 -7.84
C GLY A 324 0.93 -6.87 -9.03
N PHE A 325 0.05 -7.83 -8.81
CA PHE A 325 -0.52 -8.66 -9.88
C PHE A 325 -1.30 -7.80 -10.90
N LEU A 326 -2.10 -6.84 -10.42
CA LEU A 326 -2.88 -5.95 -11.27
C LEU A 326 -2.02 -4.97 -12.07
N ARG A 327 -0.92 -4.49 -11.49
CA ARG A 327 -0.06 -3.46 -12.11
C ARG A 327 1.00 -4.04 -13.04
N PHE A 328 1.65 -5.13 -12.63
CA PHE A 328 2.85 -5.65 -13.32
C PHE A 328 2.64 -6.99 -14.03
N SER A 329 1.53 -7.70 -13.78
CA SER A 329 1.28 -9.00 -14.45
C SER A 329 0.24 -8.89 -15.55
N ILE A 330 -0.97 -8.43 -15.23
CA ILE A 330 -2.10 -8.41 -16.16
C ILE A 330 -1.85 -7.51 -17.38
N PRO A 331 -1.48 -6.22 -17.21
CA PRO A 331 -1.34 -5.32 -18.35
C PRO A 331 -0.01 -5.48 -19.09
N MET A 332 1.05 -5.98 -18.44
CA MET A 332 2.34 -6.23 -19.08
C MET A 332 2.36 -7.53 -19.91
N PHE A 333 1.59 -8.55 -19.51
CA PHE A 333 1.54 -9.85 -20.18
C PHE A 333 0.10 -10.28 -20.50
N PRO A 334 -0.58 -9.58 -21.43
CA PRO A 334 -1.99 -9.83 -21.71
C PRO A 334 -2.26 -11.24 -22.29
N GLU A 335 -1.49 -11.68 -23.29
CA GLU A 335 -1.64 -13.00 -23.92
C GLU A 335 -1.40 -14.14 -22.92
N ALA A 336 -0.32 -14.05 -22.13
CA ALA A 336 -0.02 -15.05 -21.11
C ALA A 336 -1.08 -15.08 -20.02
N THR A 337 -1.62 -13.92 -19.62
CA THR A 337 -2.69 -13.85 -18.62
C THR A 337 -3.96 -14.55 -19.13
N LEU A 338 -4.36 -14.30 -20.38
CA LEU A 338 -5.55 -14.94 -20.98
C LEU A 338 -5.40 -16.47 -21.01
N ARG A 339 -4.25 -16.97 -21.46
CA ARG A 339 -3.96 -18.41 -21.54
C ARG A 339 -3.87 -19.06 -20.15
N SER A 340 -3.31 -18.37 -19.18
CA SER A 340 -3.12 -18.86 -17.81
C SER A 340 -4.30 -18.58 -16.88
N THR A 341 -5.40 -17.99 -17.36
CA THR A 341 -6.61 -17.73 -16.53
C THR A 341 -7.10 -18.99 -15.78
N PRO A 342 -7.17 -20.19 -16.38
CA PRO A 342 -7.56 -21.41 -15.66
C PRO A 342 -6.60 -21.77 -14.51
N PHE A 343 -5.32 -21.44 -14.66
CA PHE A 343 -4.30 -21.66 -13.63
C PHE A 343 -4.44 -20.71 -12.45
N ILE A 344 -5.07 -19.54 -12.62
CA ILE A 344 -5.41 -18.64 -11.50
C ILE A 344 -6.70 -19.10 -10.83
N TYR A 345 -7.72 -19.50 -11.62
CA TYR A 345 -9.02 -19.91 -11.10
C TYR A 345 -8.95 -21.18 -10.26
N THR A 346 -8.21 -22.19 -10.70
CA THR A 346 -8.16 -23.49 -10.02
C THR A 346 -7.65 -23.42 -8.56
N PRO A 347 -6.45 -22.87 -8.25
CA PRO A 347 -5.99 -22.75 -6.87
C PRO A 347 -6.84 -21.77 -6.06
N SER A 348 -7.37 -20.71 -6.69
CA SER A 348 -8.23 -19.74 -6.00
C SER A 348 -9.56 -20.35 -5.58
N ALA A 349 -10.20 -21.13 -6.46
CA ALA A 349 -11.45 -21.83 -6.16
C ALA A 349 -11.23 -22.90 -5.08
N ILE A 350 -10.13 -23.65 -5.18
CA ILE A 350 -9.72 -24.61 -4.15
C ILE A 350 -9.52 -23.88 -2.82
N ALA A 351 -8.84 -22.73 -2.80
CA ALA A 351 -8.62 -21.95 -1.58
C ALA A 351 -9.94 -21.51 -0.93
N ILE A 352 -10.90 -21.00 -1.70
CA ILE A 352 -12.20 -20.55 -1.20
C ILE A 352 -12.99 -21.69 -0.54
N ILE A 353 -12.88 -22.92 -1.05
CA ILE A 353 -13.55 -24.09 -0.47
C ILE A 353 -12.73 -24.66 0.71
N TYR A 354 -11.42 -24.73 0.56
CA TYR A 354 -10.51 -25.33 1.54
C TYR A 354 -10.43 -24.52 2.83
N THR A 355 -10.32 -23.19 2.74
CA THR A 355 -10.07 -22.36 3.93
C THR A 355 -11.23 -22.41 4.94
N PRO A 356 -12.52 -22.28 4.56
CA PRO A 356 -13.63 -22.46 5.50
C PRO A 356 -13.65 -23.86 6.12
N SER A 357 -13.42 -24.92 5.34
CA SER A 357 -13.32 -26.29 5.87
C SER A 357 -12.21 -26.45 6.90
N THR A 358 -11.07 -25.78 6.71
CA THR A 358 -10.00 -25.77 7.72
C THR A 358 -10.33 -24.92 8.94
N THR A 359 -11.07 -23.81 8.79
CA THR A 359 -11.45 -22.94 9.92
C THR A 359 -12.35 -23.64 10.93
N SER A 360 -13.30 -24.47 10.47
CA SER A 360 -14.21 -25.23 11.34
C SER A 360 -13.48 -26.20 12.27
N ARG A 361 -12.24 -26.57 11.95
CA ARG A 361 -11.40 -27.46 12.78
C ARG A 361 -10.44 -26.69 13.69
N GLN A 362 -10.32 -25.37 13.55
CA GLN A 362 -9.40 -24.59 14.37
C GLN A 362 -10.00 -24.27 15.73
N ILE A 363 -9.18 -24.43 16.78
CA ILE A 363 -9.54 -24.10 18.16
C ILE A 363 -9.01 -22.70 18.53
N ASP A 364 -7.93 -22.25 17.87
CA ASP A 364 -7.30 -20.97 18.15
C ASP A 364 -8.03 -19.81 17.44
N LEU A 365 -8.59 -18.87 18.20
CA LEU A 365 -9.29 -17.69 17.66
C LEU A 365 -8.44 -16.90 16.66
N LYS A 366 -7.16 -16.67 16.97
CA LYS A 366 -6.24 -15.97 16.05
C LYS A 366 -6.03 -16.70 14.73
N LYS A 367 -6.07 -18.05 14.71
CA LYS A 367 -5.98 -18.81 13.46
C LYS A 367 -7.25 -18.68 12.65
N ILE A 368 -8.42 -18.75 13.30
CA ILE A 368 -9.72 -18.57 12.64
C ILE A 368 -9.74 -17.22 11.90
N ILE A 369 -9.36 -16.15 12.59
CA ILE A 369 -9.26 -14.80 12.00
C ILE A 369 -8.24 -14.76 10.87
N ALA A 370 -7.12 -15.48 10.97
CA ALA A 370 -6.07 -15.49 9.94
C ALA A 370 -6.41 -16.29 8.67
N TYR A 371 -7.32 -17.26 8.74
CA TYR A 371 -7.79 -18.01 7.56
C TYR A 371 -8.86 -17.26 6.75
N SER A 372 -9.65 -16.38 7.39
CA SER A 372 -10.62 -15.52 6.69
C SER A 372 -10.00 -14.70 5.54
N PRO A 373 -8.89 -13.93 5.72
CA PRO A 373 -8.29 -13.18 4.62
C PRO A 373 -7.71 -14.08 3.52
N VAL A 374 -7.37 -15.34 3.78
CA VAL A 374 -6.99 -16.28 2.72
C VAL A 374 -8.16 -16.51 1.76
N ALA A 375 -9.37 -16.76 2.28
CA ALA A 375 -10.57 -16.90 1.46
C ALA A 375 -10.87 -15.62 0.64
N HIS A 376 -10.87 -14.46 1.32
CA HIS A 376 -11.20 -13.18 0.69
C HIS A 376 -10.19 -12.75 -0.37
N MET A 377 -8.88 -12.97 -0.16
CA MET A 377 -7.86 -12.62 -1.17
C MET A 377 -7.95 -13.50 -2.41
N ASN A 378 -8.26 -14.79 -2.25
CA ASN A 378 -8.48 -15.69 -3.39
C ASN A 378 -9.77 -15.33 -4.14
N LEU A 379 -10.83 -14.88 -3.44
CA LEU A 379 -12.03 -14.31 -4.07
C LEU A 379 -11.71 -13.07 -4.91
N VAL A 380 -10.90 -12.15 -4.38
CA VAL A 380 -10.43 -10.95 -5.12
C VAL A 380 -9.68 -11.38 -6.39
N THR A 381 -8.85 -12.41 -6.30
CA THR A 381 -8.02 -12.88 -7.42
C THR A 381 -8.85 -13.48 -8.57
N ILE A 382 -9.91 -14.22 -8.24
CA ILE A 382 -10.91 -14.68 -9.23
C ILE A 382 -11.57 -13.48 -9.92
N GLY A 383 -12.02 -12.49 -9.14
CA GLY A 383 -12.67 -11.29 -9.68
C GLY A 383 -11.78 -10.46 -10.61
N MET A 384 -10.48 -10.40 -10.31
CA MET A 384 -9.49 -9.73 -11.17
C MET A 384 -9.27 -10.48 -12.49
N SER A 385 -9.13 -11.81 -12.42
CA SER A 385 -8.84 -12.66 -13.58
C SER A 385 -10.00 -12.73 -14.57
N SER A 386 -11.24 -12.58 -14.08
CA SER A 386 -12.44 -12.50 -14.92
C SER A 386 -12.42 -11.32 -15.89
N ARG A 387 -11.86 -10.17 -15.48
CA ARG A 387 -11.72 -8.99 -16.34
C ARG A 387 -10.61 -9.13 -17.37
N ALA A 388 -9.52 -9.83 -17.07
CA ALA A 388 -8.43 -10.04 -18.03
C ALA A 388 -8.92 -10.77 -19.30
N ALA A 389 -9.91 -11.65 -19.18
CA ALA A 389 -10.58 -12.28 -20.32
C ALA A 389 -11.47 -11.31 -21.13
N ALA A 390 -11.95 -10.21 -20.53
CA ALA A 390 -12.87 -9.26 -21.16
C ALA A 390 -12.18 -8.11 -21.93
N VAL A 391 -10.87 -7.94 -21.78
CA VAL A 391 -10.11 -6.80 -22.38
C VAL A 391 -9.85 -6.99 -23.89
N ARG A 392 -10.10 -8.17 -24.47
CA ARG A 392 -9.87 -8.44 -25.91
C ARG A 392 -11.08 -8.15 -26.83
N SER A 393 -11.93 -7.19 -26.50
CA SER A 393 -12.99 -6.69 -27.41
C SER A 393 -12.66 -5.26 -27.88
N PRO A 394 -11.75 -5.04 -28.86
CA PRO A 394 -11.22 -3.71 -29.12
C PRO A 394 -12.16 -2.78 -29.93
N ILE A 395 -13.37 -3.20 -30.29
CA ILE A 395 -14.27 -2.42 -31.17
C ILE A 395 -15.60 -2.01 -30.50
N PHE A 396 -15.91 -2.49 -29.29
CA PHE A 396 -17.22 -2.20 -28.65
C PHE A 396 -17.17 -1.38 -27.34
N SER A 397 -15.97 -0.99 -26.86
CA SER A 397 -15.82 -0.34 -25.55
C SER A 397 -15.62 1.17 -25.57
N TYR A 398 -15.67 1.84 -26.73
CA TYR A 398 -15.64 3.30 -26.80
C TYR A 398 -17.03 3.97 -26.77
N GLU A 399 -18.12 3.24 -27.04
CA GLU A 399 -19.47 3.84 -27.06
C GLU A 399 -20.28 3.64 -25.75
N HIS A 400 -19.94 2.65 -24.92
CA HIS A 400 -20.66 2.41 -23.66
C HIS A 400 -20.00 3.03 -22.40
N THR A 401 -18.84 3.67 -22.54
CA THR A 401 -18.10 4.30 -21.41
C THR A 401 -18.65 5.66 -20.97
N SER A 402 -19.73 6.16 -21.58
CA SER A 402 -20.41 7.38 -21.09
C SER A 402 -21.43 7.09 -19.96
N LYS A 403 -22.06 5.90 -19.95
CA LYS A 403 -23.09 5.54 -18.94
C LYS A 403 -22.62 4.60 -17.83
N ALA A 404 -21.39 4.08 -17.89
CA ALA A 404 -20.80 3.21 -16.86
C ALA A 404 -19.93 3.95 -15.83
N LYS A 405 -20.15 5.26 -15.62
CA LYS A 405 -19.43 6.07 -14.61
C LYS A 405 -19.67 5.65 -13.15
N THR A 406 -20.44 4.60 -12.89
CA THR A 406 -20.73 4.07 -11.54
C THR A 406 -20.31 2.61 -11.32
N CYS A 407 -19.72 1.94 -12.32
CA CYS A 407 -19.27 0.55 -12.18
C CYS A 407 -17.76 0.45 -12.29
N VAL A 408 -17.07 0.94 -11.26
CA VAL A 408 -15.76 0.42 -10.84
C VAL A 408 -16.06 -0.64 -9.76
N PRO A 409 -16.14 -1.95 -10.06
CA PRO A 409 -16.33 -2.96 -9.03
C PRO A 409 -15.12 -3.06 -8.11
N GLY A 410 -13.96 -2.50 -8.51
CA GLY A 410 -12.81 -2.31 -7.62
C GLY A 410 -13.10 -1.43 -6.41
N VAL A 411 -13.93 -0.38 -6.54
CA VAL A 411 -14.28 0.50 -5.41
C VAL A 411 -15.31 -0.17 -4.49
N ARG A 412 -16.23 -0.99 -5.01
CA ARG A 412 -17.14 -1.79 -4.17
C ARG A 412 -16.44 -2.97 -3.50
N LEU A 413 -15.47 -3.60 -4.16
CA LEU A 413 -14.66 -4.69 -3.59
C LEU A 413 -13.67 -4.15 -2.54
N ILE A 414 -13.12 -2.94 -2.72
CA ILE A 414 -12.28 -2.27 -1.71
C ILE A 414 -13.13 -1.70 -0.56
N ASN A 415 -14.34 -1.19 -0.82
CA ASN A 415 -15.28 -0.84 0.26
C ASN A 415 -15.71 -2.09 1.06
N LEU A 416 -15.78 -3.27 0.44
CA LEU A 416 -15.91 -4.56 1.13
C LEU A 416 -14.65 -4.95 1.92
N LEU A 417 -13.45 -4.61 1.43
CA LEU A 417 -12.19 -4.79 2.17
C LEU A 417 -12.05 -3.83 3.38
N ALA A 418 -12.74 -2.68 3.38
CA ALA A 418 -12.73 -1.69 4.45
C ALA A 418 -13.84 -1.89 5.51
N MET A 419 -14.88 -2.68 5.21
CA MET A 419 -16.03 -2.91 6.11
C MET A 419 -16.04 -4.26 6.83
N GLY A 420 -14.96 -5.05 6.76
CA GLY A 420 -14.87 -6.40 7.31
C GLY A 420 -14.72 -6.52 8.84
N GLU A 421 -15.14 -5.53 9.63
CA GLU A 421 -15.08 -5.57 11.11
C GLU A 421 -16.47 -5.60 11.77
N LYS A 422 -17.51 -5.98 11.02
CA LYS A 422 -18.85 -6.25 11.57
C LYS A 422 -19.34 -7.63 11.15
N THR A 423 -18.90 -8.65 11.89
CA THR A 423 -19.70 -9.77 12.39
C THR A 423 -18.92 -10.45 13.50
#